data_AF-A0A1I1Z8L3-F1
#
_entry.id   AF-A0A1I1Z8L3-F1
#
_cell.length_a   1.000
_cell.length_b   1.000
_cell.length_c   1.000
_cell.angle_alpha   90.00
_cell.angle_beta   90.00
_cell.angle_gamma   90.00
#
_symmetry.space_group_name_H-M   'P 1'
#
loop_
_entity.id
_entity.type
_entity.pdbx_description
1 polymer ?
#
loop_
_entity_poly.entity_id
_entity_poly.type
_entity_poly.pdbx_seq_one_letter_code
_entity_poly.pdbx_strand_id
1 'polypeptide(L)'
;MKGLEKDPVIIEHFKNNKDSLIEIYDLEEEVSQLQDQLQSFKVASNYHDIEKEADEVSYTLKKLENKRVLLANSIRNIEKSLQIEPDVSADRVAKLYQQANIQIPEMVKRQVQEVLNFHNGLLTKRKERLFNELKNNRENLSSMNKDIELTGDELDRLLGYLNTHGALDEYVSLNNKLSDIKSKKRRLEEHQNIIKTYKKKLRDIQTEYTNETKQAEEYLESISELLDNIMVTFREMSKSFYENKPGGIKVTNNDGENTLRFDIKAKIQDDSSDGVNEVKIFCFDMTLLLLQLNHKVKFIFHDSRLFSNMDPRQRYTLFKLAYERTKIGNFQYIASVNEDTLQTVEEIMDKEEYHEIIEKNIILTLTDESEKSKLLGIQVDMDYEK
;
A
#
# COMPACT_ATOMS: atom_id res chain seq x y z
N MET A 1 4.06 7.83 -15.73
CA MET A 1 5.11 7.43 -16.71
C MET A 1 4.57 6.98 -18.06
N LYS A 2 3.52 6.13 -18.15
CA LYS A 2 3.02 5.54 -19.44
C LYS A 2 2.67 6.50 -20.60
N GLY A 3 2.53 7.81 -20.37
CA GLY A 3 2.28 8.81 -21.42
C GLY A 3 3.53 9.55 -21.92
N LEU A 4 4.56 9.70 -21.08
CA LEU A 4 5.79 10.46 -21.39
C LEU A 4 6.82 9.60 -22.14
N GLU A 5 6.84 8.29 -21.90
CA GLU A 5 7.74 7.33 -22.59
C GLU A 5 7.41 7.12 -24.07
N LYS A 6 6.29 7.64 -24.56
CA LYS A 6 5.83 7.47 -25.95
C LYS A 6 5.99 8.71 -26.82
N ASP A 7 6.48 9.82 -26.28
CA ASP A 7 6.69 11.03 -27.08
C ASP A 7 7.98 10.87 -27.91
N PRO A 8 7.90 10.91 -29.25
CA PRO A 8 9.05 10.70 -30.13
C PRO A 8 10.18 11.73 -29.90
N VAL A 9 9.86 12.97 -29.52
CA VAL A 9 10.85 14.00 -29.20
C VAL A 9 11.65 13.62 -27.95
N ILE A 10 10.97 13.00 -26.99
CA ILE A 10 11.57 12.56 -25.72
C ILE A 10 12.44 11.31 -25.94
N ILE A 11 11.98 10.34 -26.74
CA ILE A 11 12.74 9.12 -27.06
C ILE A 11 14.04 9.45 -27.81
N GLU A 12 13.98 10.37 -28.78
CA GLU A 12 15.14 10.81 -29.54
C GLU A 12 16.17 11.51 -28.63
N HIS A 13 15.69 12.37 -27.72
CA HIS A 13 16.54 13.09 -26.77
C HIS A 13 17.31 12.15 -25.84
N PHE A 14 16.65 11.14 -25.25
CA PHE A 14 17.29 10.16 -24.37
C PHE A 14 18.23 9.20 -25.11
N LYS A 15 17.95 8.84 -26.36
CA LYS A 15 18.86 8.00 -27.17
C LYS A 15 20.15 8.74 -27.54
N ASN A 16 20.08 10.06 -27.70
CA ASN A 16 21.20 10.87 -28.18
C ASN A 16 22.04 11.50 -27.06
N ASN A 17 21.66 11.33 -25.79
CA ASN A 17 22.41 11.82 -24.62
C ASN A 17 22.77 13.32 -24.71
N LYS A 18 21.92 14.11 -25.36
CA LYS A 18 22.13 15.55 -25.57
C LYS A 18 21.68 16.31 -24.32
N ASP A 19 22.39 17.39 -23.97
CA ASP A 19 21.94 18.25 -22.88
C ASP A 19 20.74 19.09 -23.33
N SER A 20 19.55 18.74 -22.83
CA SER A 20 18.30 19.45 -23.12
C SER A 20 18.34 20.95 -22.84
N LEU A 21 19.20 21.44 -21.95
CA LEU A 21 19.31 22.88 -21.73
C LEU A 21 19.93 23.56 -22.95
N ILE A 22 20.97 22.95 -23.53
CA ILE A 22 21.62 23.44 -24.75
C ILE A 22 20.64 23.41 -25.92
N GLU A 23 19.90 22.31 -26.08
CA GLU A 23 18.89 22.20 -27.15
C GLU A 23 17.73 23.20 -26.97
N ILE A 24 17.32 23.49 -25.73
CA ILE A 24 16.34 24.56 -25.48
C ILE A 24 16.91 25.90 -25.96
N TYR A 25 18.16 26.24 -25.59
CA TYR A 25 18.83 27.48 -26.04
C TYR A 25 18.92 27.57 -27.57
N ASP A 26 19.33 26.50 -28.25
CA ASP A 26 19.39 26.44 -29.71
C ASP A 26 18.00 26.69 -30.35
N LEU A 27 16.96 26.09 -29.77
CA LEU A 27 15.57 26.30 -30.21
C LEU A 27 15.08 27.72 -29.88
N GLU A 28 15.53 28.35 -28.78
CA GLU A 28 15.23 29.76 -28.50
C GLU A 28 15.81 30.67 -29.59
N GLU A 29 17.06 30.40 -30.00
CA GLU A 29 17.73 31.16 -31.04
C GLU A 29 17.03 30.97 -32.39
N GLU A 30 16.67 29.74 -32.76
CA GLU A 30 15.92 29.45 -33.99
C GLU A 30 14.53 30.11 -33.98
N VAL A 31 13.84 30.12 -32.83
CA VAL A 31 12.57 30.84 -32.66
C VAL A 31 12.77 32.34 -32.88
N SER A 32 13.82 32.94 -32.30
CA SER A 32 14.10 34.37 -32.46
C SER A 32 14.38 34.73 -33.91
N GLN A 33 15.24 33.96 -34.58
CA GLN A 33 15.61 34.20 -35.98
C GLN A 33 14.39 34.09 -36.92
N LEU A 34 13.52 33.09 -36.72
CA LEU A 34 12.30 32.93 -37.51
C LEU A 34 11.28 34.04 -37.23
N GLN A 35 11.20 34.53 -35.98
CA GLN A 35 10.35 35.68 -35.64
C GLN A 35 10.83 36.97 -36.32
N ASP A 36 12.14 37.20 -36.34
CA ASP A 36 12.74 38.35 -37.02
C ASP A 36 12.52 38.27 -38.55
N GLN A 37 12.65 37.07 -39.13
CA GLN A 37 12.35 36.82 -40.55
C GLN A 37 10.88 37.09 -40.89
N LEU A 38 9.93 36.64 -40.06
CA LEU A 38 8.51 36.93 -40.22
C LEU A 38 8.21 38.43 -40.09
N GLN A 39 8.83 39.15 -39.15
CA GLN A 39 8.68 40.60 -39.02
C GLN A 39 9.23 41.38 -40.23
N SER A 40 10.28 40.87 -40.87
CA SER A 40 10.88 41.48 -42.07
C SER A 40 10.04 41.27 -43.34
N PHE A 41 9.07 40.35 -43.31
CA PHE A 41 8.20 39.99 -44.43
C PHE A 41 7.14 41.09 -44.65
N LYS A 42 7.47 42.08 -45.49
CA LYS A 42 6.53 43.14 -45.89
C LYS A 42 5.46 42.59 -46.86
N VAL A 43 4.22 42.44 -46.39
CA VAL A 43 3.03 42.30 -47.24
C VAL A 43 1.96 43.30 -46.79
N ALA A 44 1.22 43.84 -47.77
CA ALA A 44 0.34 45.01 -47.76
C ALA A 44 -0.48 45.25 -46.48
N SER A 45 -0.82 46.53 -46.23
CA SER A 45 -1.39 47.13 -45.02
C SER A 45 -2.63 46.48 -44.38
N ASN A 46 -3.21 45.43 -44.97
CA ASN A 46 -4.37 44.71 -44.45
C ASN A 46 -4.05 43.23 -44.13
N TYR A 47 -2.81 42.78 -44.35
CA TYR A 47 -2.39 41.40 -44.18
C TYR A 47 -2.10 41.07 -42.71
N HIS A 48 -1.37 41.95 -42.01
CA HIS A 48 -0.99 41.74 -40.61
C HIS A 48 -2.19 41.73 -39.65
N ASP A 49 -3.23 42.51 -39.95
CA ASP A 49 -4.45 42.55 -39.13
C ASP A 49 -5.24 41.24 -39.27
N ILE A 50 -5.36 40.71 -40.49
CA ILE A 50 -6.06 39.44 -40.78
C ILE A 50 -5.25 38.24 -40.27
N GLU A 51 -3.92 38.34 -40.30
CA GLU A 51 -3.02 37.34 -39.73
C GLU A 51 -3.18 37.26 -38.20
N LYS A 52 -3.14 38.40 -37.52
CA LYS A 52 -3.35 38.46 -36.07
C LYS A 52 -4.71 37.91 -35.68
N GLU A 53 -5.74 38.21 -36.47
CA GLU A 53 -7.08 37.67 -36.28
C GLU A 53 -7.10 36.13 -36.49
N ALA A 54 -6.44 35.62 -37.53
CA ALA A 54 -6.33 34.17 -37.76
C ALA A 54 -5.58 33.44 -36.64
N ASP A 55 -4.51 34.03 -36.10
CA ASP A 55 -3.76 33.49 -34.96
C ASP A 55 -4.61 33.45 -33.68
N GLU A 56 -5.38 34.51 -33.40
CA GLU A 56 -6.30 34.57 -32.26
C GLU A 56 -7.44 33.54 -32.37
N VAL A 57 -7.99 33.36 -33.57
CA VAL A 57 -9.01 32.36 -33.88
C VAL A 57 -8.43 30.94 -33.75
N SER A 58 -7.24 30.69 -34.29
CA SER A 58 -6.51 29.42 -34.19
C SER A 58 -6.21 29.04 -32.73
N TYR A 59 -5.75 30.01 -31.92
CA TYR A 59 -5.54 29.81 -30.49
C TYR A 59 -6.84 29.46 -29.76
N THR A 60 -7.93 30.15 -30.10
CA THR A 60 -9.26 29.90 -29.52
C THR A 60 -9.78 28.52 -29.88
N LEU A 61 -9.64 28.10 -31.15
CA LEU A 61 -9.99 26.77 -31.62
C LEU A 61 -9.23 25.68 -30.84
N LYS A 62 -7.90 25.82 -30.70
CA LYS A 62 -7.08 24.89 -29.92
C LYS A 62 -7.53 24.78 -28.47
N LYS A 63 -7.91 25.90 -27.85
CA LYS A 63 -8.43 25.95 -26.48
C LYS A 63 -9.77 25.23 -26.35
N LEU A 64 -10.67 25.39 -27.33
CA LEU A 64 -11.95 24.67 -27.39
C LEU A 64 -11.74 23.16 -27.57
N GLU A 65 -10.83 22.75 -28.45
CA GLU A 65 -10.51 21.33 -28.66
C GLU A 65 -9.94 20.65 -27.41
N ASN A 66 -9.05 21.32 -26.69
CA ASN A 66 -8.51 20.82 -25.43
C ASN A 66 -9.62 20.64 -24.38
N LYS A 67 -10.54 21.60 -24.26
CA LYS A 67 -11.71 21.50 -23.37
C LYS A 67 -12.64 20.34 -23.78
N ARG A 68 -12.85 20.14 -25.08
CA ARG A 68 -13.63 19.01 -25.63
C ARG A 68 -13.06 17.67 -25.15
N VAL A 69 -11.73 17.49 -25.20
CA VAL A 69 -11.07 16.26 -24.74
C VAL A 69 -11.28 16.03 -23.24
N LEU A 70 -11.14 17.07 -22.41
CA LEU A 70 -11.39 16.97 -20.97
C LEU A 70 -12.83 16.57 -20.67
N LEU A 71 -13.80 17.19 -21.35
CA LEU A 71 -15.22 16.93 -21.17
C LEU A 71 -15.61 15.51 -21.63
N ALA A 72 -15.07 15.05 -22.76
CA ALA A 72 -15.26 13.68 -23.26
C ALA A 72 -14.69 12.63 -22.31
N ASN A 73 -13.52 12.90 -21.70
CA ASN A 73 -12.94 12.01 -20.69
C ASN A 73 -13.79 11.99 -19.41
N SER A 74 -14.33 13.13 -18.98
CA SER A 74 -15.25 13.22 -17.84
C SER A 74 -16.50 12.36 -18.05
N ILE A 75 -17.13 12.48 -19.22
CA ILE A 75 -18.29 11.64 -19.63
C ILE A 75 -17.95 10.15 -19.53
N ARG A 76 -16.82 9.74 -20.11
CA ARG A 76 -16.37 8.33 -20.10
C ARG A 76 -16.16 7.81 -18.67
N ASN A 77 -15.64 8.64 -17.78
CA ASN A 77 -15.41 8.26 -16.37
C ASN A 77 -16.72 8.12 -15.60
N ILE A 78 -17.69 9.00 -15.85
CA ILE A 78 -19.04 8.93 -15.26
C ILE A 78 -19.76 7.67 -15.75
N GLU A 79 -19.69 7.36 -17.05
CA GLU A 79 -20.28 6.14 -17.63
C GLU A 79 -19.68 4.86 -17.04
N LYS A 80 -18.34 4.79 -16.90
CA LYS A 80 -17.68 3.68 -16.19
C LYS A 80 -18.14 3.57 -14.74
N SER A 81 -18.29 4.70 -14.05
CA SER A 81 -18.74 4.72 -12.66
C SER A 81 -20.19 4.26 -12.48
N LEU A 82 -21.04 4.44 -13.51
CA LEU A 82 -22.42 3.96 -13.54
C LEU A 82 -22.53 2.45 -13.82
N GLN A 83 -21.52 1.83 -14.44
CA GLN A 83 -21.45 0.39 -14.71
C GLN A 83 -20.98 -0.44 -13.52
N ILE A 84 -20.38 0.18 -12.50
CA ILE A 84 -19.90 -0.51 -11.31
C ILE A 84 -21.10 -0.78 -10.38
N GLU A 85 -21.51 -2.04 -10.29
CA GLU A 85 -22.45 -2.51 -9.27
C GLU A 85 -21.72 -2.76 -7.94
N PRO A 86 -22.37 -2.55 -6.78
CA PRO A 86 -21.77 -2.86 -5.48
C PRO A 86 -21.52 -4.37 -5.33
N ASP A 87 -20.30 -4.71 -4.92
CA ASP A 87 -19.74 -6.08 -4.81
C ASP A 87 -20.37 -6.95 -3.70
N VAL A 88 -21.28 -6.36 -2.92
CA VAL A 88 -21.89 -7.03 -1.76
C VAL A 88 -23.40 -6.94 -1.88
N SER A 89 -24.01 -8.00 -2.42
CA SER A 89 -25.46 -8.15 -2.40
C SER A 89 -25.95 -8.34 -0.96
N ALA A 90 -27.10 -7.74 -0.64
CA ALA A 90 -27.76 -7.91 0.66
C ALA A 90 -27.96 -9.40 1.00
N ASP A 91 -28.18 -10.24 -0.01
CA ASP A 91 -28.29 -11.69 0.11
C ASP A 91 -27.01 -12.36 0.60
N ARG A 92 -25.83 -11.86 0.21
CA ARG A 92 -24.54 -12.43 0.63
C ARG A 92 -24.26 -12.12 2.09
N VAL A 93 -24.61 -10.91 2.53
CA VAL A 93 -24.54 -10.50 3.94
C VAL A 93 -25.54 -11.30 4.78
N ALA A 94 -26.78 -11.41 4.33
CA ALA A 94 -27.82 -12.19 5.01
C ALA A 94 -27.45 -13.67 5.13
N LYS A 95 -26.88 -14.28 4.07
CA LYS A 95 -26.40 -15.68 4.10
C LYS A 95 -25.22 -15.87 5.06
N LEU A 96 -24.25 -14.95 5.08
CA LEU A 96 -23.12 -15.01 6.02
C LEU A 96 -23.61 -14.99 7.48
N TYR A 97 -24.59 -14.14 7.79
CA TYR A 97 -25.17 -14.07 9.13
C TYR A 97 -26.09 -15.25 9.46
N GLN A 98 -26.79 -15.84 8.48
CA GLN A 98 -27.53 -17.09 8.67
C GLN A 98 -26.61 -18.28 8.94
N GLN A 99 -25.48 -18.36 8.26
CA GLN A 99 -24.47 -19.41 8.47
C GLN A 99 -23.82 -19.33 9.86
N ALA A 100 -23.86 -18.17 10.52
CA ALA A 100 -23.31 -17.98 11.86
C ALA A 100 -24.17 -18.57 13.00
N ASN A 101 -25.35 -19.17 12.72
CA ASN A 101 -26.22 -19.90 13.67
C ASN A 101 -26.42 -19.28 15.08
N ILE A 102 -26.40 -17.94 15.18
CA ILE A 102 -26.66 -17.21 16.43
C ILE A 102 -28.11 -16.72 16.40
N GLN A 103 -28.88 -16.95 17.47
CA GLN A 103 -30.18 -16.30 17.66
C GLN A 103 -29.97 -14.78 17.76
N ILE A 104 -30.12 -14.09 16.63
CA ILE A 104 -29.97 -12.65 16.56
C ILE A 104 -31.20 -11.98 17.22
N PRO A 105 -31.03 -11.15 18.26
CA PRO A 105 -32.13 -10.35 18.82
C PRO A 105 -32.76 -9.47 17.73
N GLU A 106 -34.09 -9.34 17.71
CA GLU A 106 -34.84 -8.54 16.71
C GLU A 106 -34.29 -7.10 16.53
N MET A 107 -33.67 -6.55 17.58
CA MET A 107 -33.02 -5.24 17.55
C MET A 107 -31.87 -5.15 16.52
N VAL A 108 -31.06 -6.20 16.38
CA VAL A 108 -29.92 -6.22 15.45
C VAL A 108 -30.41 -6.41 14.00
N LYS A 109 -31.48 -7.19 13.78
CA LYS A 109 -32.12 -7.29 12.45
C LYS A 109 -32.66 -5.94 11.98
N ARG A 110 -33.29 -5.17 12.87
CA ARG A 110 -33.75 -3.81 12.58
C ARG A 110 -32.59 -2.88 12.22
N GLN A 111 -31.49 -2.92 12.97
CA GLN A 111 -30.29 -2.13 12.67
C GLN A 111 -29.69 -2.47 11.31
N VAL A 112 -29.57 -3.75 10.96
CA VAL A 112 -29.06 -4.18 9.64
C VAL A 112 -29.99 -3.68 8.51
N GLN A 113 -31.30 -3.80 8.70
CA GLN A 113 -32.27 -3.33 7.72
C GLN A 113 -32.22 -1.80 7.54
N GLU A 114 -32.05 -1.04 8.63
CA GLU A 114 -31.86 0.41 8.59
C GLU A 114 -30.58 0.80 7.84
N VAL A 115 -29.48 0.10 8.09
CA VAL A 115 -28.20 0.30 7.37
C VAL A 115 -28.35 -0.02 5.87
N LEU A 116 -29.05 -1.09 5.52
CA LEU A 116 -29.33 -1.44 4.12
C LEU A 116 -30.21 -0.40 3.43
N ASN A 117 -31.26 0.09 4.10
CA ASN A 117 -32.13 1.13 3.57
C ASN A 117 -31.38 2.45 3.37
N PHE A 118 -30.50 2.81 4.32
CA PHE A 118 -29.62 3.98 4.20
C PHE A 118 -28.64 3.83 3.04
N HIS A 119 -28.00 2.65 2.91
CA HIS A 119 -27.06 2.36 1.82
C HIS A 119 -27.74 2.43 0.45
N ASN A 120 -28.92 1.81 0.31
CA ASN A 120 -29.72 1.87 -0.91
C ASN A 120 -30.16 3.31 -1.24
N GLY A 121 -30.57 4.09 -0.24
CA GLY A 121 -30.90 5.51 -0.42
C GLY A 121 -29.70 6.33 -0.90
N LEU A 122 -28.49 6.03 -0.41
CA LEU A 122 -27.25 6.71 -0.81
C LEU A 122 -26.84 6.32 -2.24
N LEU A 123 -26.99 5.06 -2.63
CA LEU A 123 -26.76 4.58 -4.00
C LEU A 123 -27.71 5.22 -5.01
N THR A 124 -29.01 5.31 -4.69
CA THR A 124 -30.00 5.96 -5.55
C THR A 124 -29.67 7.43 -5.77
N LYS A 125 -29.40 8.19 -4.69
CA LYS A 125 -28.98 9.59 -4.79
C LYS A 125 -27.69 9.77 -5.58
N ARG A 126 -26.73 8.85 -5.42
CA ARG A 126 -25.47 8.85 -6.20
C ARG A 126 -25.75 8.65 -7.69
N LYS A 127 -26.59 7.69 -8.06
CA LYS A 127 -26.98 7.45 -9.45
C LYS A 127 -27.68 8.68 -10.04
N GLU A 128 -28.64 9.27 -9.34
CA GLU A 128 -29.33 10.49 -9.77
C GLU A 128 -28.36 11.65 -10.03
N ARG A 129 -27.41 11.88 -9.11
CA ARG A 129 -26.38 12.91 -9.28
C ARG A 129 -25.53 12.66 -10.52
N LEU A 130 -25.04 11.43 -10.71
CA LEU A 130 -24.21 11.06 -11.85
C LEU A 130 -24.96 11.16 -13.18
N PHE A 131 -26.26 10.81 -13.21
CA PHE A 131 -27.09 11.00 -14.39
C PHE A 131 -27.27 12.48 -14.76
N ASN A 132 -27.53 13.34 -13.76
CA ASN A 132 -27.64 14.79 -13.98
C ASN A 132 -26.32 15.38 -14.48
N GLU A 133 -25.20 14.97 -13.91
CA GLU A 133 -23.87 15.40 -14.34
C GLU A 133 -23.53 14.93 -15.77
N LEU A 134 -23.88 13.68 -16.10
CA LEU A 134 -23.73 13.13 -17.45
C LEU A 134 -24.55 13.92 -18.48
N LYS A 135 -25.80 14.24 -18.15
CA LYS A 135 -26.68 15.04 -19.01
C LYS A 135 -26.08 16.42 -19.28
N ASN A 136 -25.70 17.15 -18.23
CA ASN A 136 -25.08 18.47 -18.35
C ASN A 136 -23.79 18.43 -19.18
N ASN A 137 -22.94 17.43 -18.96
CA ASN A 137 -21.69 17.29 -19.71
C ASN A 137 -21.92 16.98 -21.19
N ARG A 138 -22.96 16.20 -21.54
CA ARG A 138 -23.33 15.93 -22.94
C ARG A 138 -23.90 17.18 -23.64
N GLU A 139 -24.73 17.95 -22.94
CA GLU A 139 -25.25 19.22 -23.46
C GLU A 139 -24.11 20.21 -23.72
N ASN A 140 -23.17 20.35 -22.77
CA ASN A 140 -21.98 21.17 -22.93
C ASN A 140 -21.07 20.71 -24.07
N LEU A 141 -20.93 19.39 -24.27
CA LEU A 141 -20.14 18.83 -25.37
C LEU A 141 -20.78 19.16 -26.72
N SER A 142 -22.11 19.07 -26.81
CA SER A 142 -22.84 19.42 -28.03
C SER A 142 -22.71 20.92 -28.35
N SER A 143 -22.78 21.80 -27.35
CA SER A 143 -22.55 23.24 -27.55
C SER A 143 -21.12 23.50 -28.02
N MET A 144 -20.14 22.91 -27.35
CA MET A 144 -18.72 23.11 -27.65
C MET A 144 -18.33 22.60 -29.03
N ASN A 145 -18.95 21.53 -29.53
CA ASN A 145 -18.74 21.07 -30.90
C ASN A 145 -19.26 22.09 -31.94
N LYS A 146 -20.40 22.74 -31.69
CA LYS A 146 -20.90 23.82 -32.56
C LYS A 146 -19.96 25.02 -32.56
N ASP A 147 -19.44 25.40 -31.38
CA ASP A 147 -18.48 26.51 -31.27
C ASP A 147 -17.17 26.19 -32.02
N ILE A 148 -16.70 24.93 -31.98
CA ILE A 148 -15.53 24.46 -32.74
C ILE A 148 -15.78 24.55 -34.24
N GLU A 149 -16.95 24.13 -34.70
CA GLU A 149 -17.33 24.18 -36.13
C GLU A 149 -17.38 25.64 -36.62
N LEU A 150 -18.07 26.52 -35.90
CA LEU A 150 -18.16 27.95 -36.24
C LEU A 150 -16.78 28.65 -36.22
N THR A 151 -15.93 28.33 -35.23
CA THR A 151 -14.58 28.91 -35.13
C THR A 151 -13.66 28.36 -36.23
N GLY A 152 -13.87 27.11 -36.65
CA GLY A 152 -13.16 26.48 -37.76
C GLY A 152 -13.52 27.11 -39.10
N ASP A 153 -14.82 27.30 -39.38
CA ASP A 153 -15.29 27.96 -40.60
C ASP A 153 -14.75 29.39 -40.74
N GLU A 154 -14.66 30.11 -39.61
CA GLU A 154 -14.09 31.45 -39.58
C GLU A 154 -12.58 31.46 -39.84
N LEU A 155 -11.85 30.49 -39.29
CA LEU A 155 -10.43 30.30 -39.58
C LEU A 155 -10.20 30.00 -41.07
N ASP A 156 -11.00 29.11 -41.66
CA ASP A 156 -10.92 28.76 -43.07
C ASP A 156 -11.20 29.97 -43.98
N ARG A 157 -12.13 30.85 -43.58
CA ARG A 157 -12.42 32.11 -44.27
C ARG A 157 -11.23 33.08 -44.25
N LEU A 158 -10.61 33.26 -43.07
CA LEU A 158 -9.44 34.14 -42.90
C LEU A 158 -8.24 33.61 -43.68
N LEU A 159 -7.99 32.30 -43.63
CA LEU A 159 -6.93 31.64 -44.39
C LEU A 159 -7.17 31.69 -45.90
N GLY A 160 -8.43 31.56 -46.35
CA GLY A 160 -8.80 31.71 -47.75
C GLY A 160 -8.53 33.11 -48.32
N TYR A 161 -8.74 34.15 -47.51
CA TYR A 161 -8.43 35.54 -47.88
C TYR A 161 -6.93 35.79 -48.00
N LEU A 162 -6.15 35.20 -47.08
CA LEU A 162 -4.69 35.29 -47.07
C LEU A 162 -4.08 34.60 -48.31
N ASN A 163 -4.73 33.56 -48.87
CA ASN A 163 -4.19 32.71 -49.95
C ASN A 163 -4.21 33.34 -51.35
N THR A 164 -4.90 34.47 -51.50
CA THR A 164 -5.03 35.16 -52.79
C THR A 164 -3.77 35.93 -53.23
N HIS A 165 -2.72 36.02 -52.40
CA HIS A 165 -1.45 36.70 -52.71
C HIS A 165 -0.27 35.73 -52.53
N GLY A 166 0.39 35.33 -53.63
CA GLY A 166 1.41 34.26 -53.69
C GLY A 166 2.70 34.39 -52.88
N ALA A 167 2.77 35.32 -51.92
CA ALA A 167 3.77 35.37 -50.85
C ALA A 167 3.28 34.64 -49.57
N LEU A 168 2.02 34.19 -49.54
CA LEU A 168 1.43 33.45 -48.41
C LEU A 168 2.11 32.10 -48.18
N ASP A 169 2.37 31.32 -49.22
CA ASP A 169 2.85 29.94 -49.03
C ASP A 169 4.18 29.88 -48.27
N GLU A 170 5.08 30.83 -48.54
CA GLU A 170 6.35 30.98 -47.83
C GLU A 170 6.13 31.48 -46.39
N TYR A 171 5.20 32.41 -46.19
CA TYR A 171 4.81 32.90 -44.86
C TYR A 171 4.18 31.82 -43.98
N VAL A 172 3.21 31.08 -44.52
CA VAL A 172 2.53 29.96 -43.85
C VAL A 172 3.52 28.86 -43.55
N SER A 173 4.44 28.56 -44.46
CA SER A 173 5.53 27.61 -44.22
C SER A 173 6.44 28.05 -43.05
N LEU A 174 6.87 29.32 -43.02
CA LEU A 174 7.68 29.87 -41.94
C LEU A 174 6.93 29.90 -40.60
N ASN A 175 5.67 30.28 -40.59
CA ASN A 175 4.84 30.31 -39.39
C ASN A 175 4.55 28.90 -38.85
N ASN A 176 4.28 27.94 -39.74
CA ASN A 176 4.14 26.53 -39.37
C ASN A 176 5.44 25.99 -38.75
N LYS A 177 6.59 26.28 -39.37
CA LYS A 177 7.90 25.91 -38.84
C LYS A 177 8.15 26.55 -37.47
N LEU A 178 7.82 27.83 -37.28
CA LEU A 178 7.93 28.53 -36.00
C LEU A 178 7.03 27.89 -34.93
N SER A 179 5.79 27.55 -35.28
CA SER A 179 4.85 26.86 -34.40
C SER A 179 5.37 25.49 -33.96
N ASP A 180 5.95 24.73 -34.89
CA ASP A 180 6.55 23.42 -34.61
C ASP A 180 7.75 23.53 -33.66
N ILE A 181 8.65 24.48 -33.90
CA ILE A 181 9.84 24.71 -33.06
C ILE A 181 9.42 25.21 -31.67
N LYS A 182 8.47 26.14 -31.58
CA LYS A 182 7.91 26.60 -30.29
C LYS A 182 7.26 25.45 -29.52
N SER A 183 6.53 24.58 -30.22
CA SER A 183 5.92 23.39 -29.64
C SER A 183 6.98 22.42 -29.11
N LYS A 184 8.06 22.19 -29.89
CA LYS A 184 9.19 21.35 -29.49
C LYS A 184 9.91 21.91 -28.25
N LYS A 185 10.23 23.21 -28.26
CA LYS A 185 10.84 23.92 -27.12
C LYS A 185 9.99 23.77 -25.86
N ARG A 186 8.69 24.09 -25.93
CA ARG A 186 7.78 23.99 -24.79
C ARG A 186 7.75 22.58 -24.18
N ARG A 187 7.73 21.54 -25.03
CA ARG A 187 7.76 20.14 -24.56
C ARG A 187 9.07 19.83 -23.80
N LEU A 188 10.20 20.31 -24.29
CA LEU A 188 11.50 20.13 -23.62
C LEU A 188 11.56 20.89 -22.29
N GLU A 189 11.03 22.11 -22.23
CA GLU A 189 10.94 22.90 -21.00
C GLU A 189 10.03 22.25 -19.94
N GLU A 190 8.85 21.78 -20.34
CA GLU A 190 7.92 21.05 -19.47
C GLU A 190 8.60 19.79 -18.89
N HIS A 191 9.31 19.04 -19.73
CA HIS A 191 10.06 17.86 -19.31
C HIS A 191 11.19 18.20 -18.33
N GLN A 192 11.95 19.26 -18.58
CA GLN A 192 12.99 19.74 -17.65
C GLN A 192 12.40 20.11 -16.28
N ASN A 193 11.26 20.79 -16.26
CA ASN A 193 10.56 21.11 -15.03
C ASN A 193 10.09 19.86 -14.29
N ILE A 194 9.61 18.85 -15.01
CA ILE A 194 9.26 17.55 -14.44
C ILE A 194 10.49 16.91 -13.79
N ILE A 195 11.61 16.76 -14.51
CA ILE A 195 12.85 16.17 -13.97
C ILE A 195 13.32 16.90 -12.72
N LYS A 196 13.36 18.24 -12.77
CA LYS A 196 13.77 19.07 -11.63
C LYS A 196 12.87 18.84 -10.42
N THR A 197 11.56 18.76 -10.63
CA THR A 197 10.57 18.48 -9.58
C THR A 197 10.76 17.09 -8.98
N TYR A 198 10.97 16.06 -9.80
CA TYR A 198 11.23 14.70 -9.32
C TYR A 198 12.55 14.60 -8.55
N LYS A 199 13.64 15.20 -9.06
CA LYS A 199 14.92 15.27 -8.34
C LYS A 199 14.77 15.96 -6.99
N LYS A 200 13.99 17.04 -6.92
CA LYS A 200 13.66 17.70 -5.65
C LYS A 200 12.90 16.77 -4.71
N LYS A 201 11.80 16.15 -5.18
CA LYS A 201 11.01 15.20 -4.39
C LYS A 201 11.84 14.02 -3.87
N LEU A 202 12.74 13.46 -4.68
CA LEU A 202 13.63 12.38 -4.25
C LEU A 202 14.55 12.83 -3.11
N ARG A 203 15.10 14.04 -3.19
CA ARG A 203 15.91 14.62 -2.10
C ARG A 203 15.07 14.87 -0.85
N ASP A 204 13.85 15.38 -1.03
CA ASP A 204 12.93 15.64 0.08
C ASP A 204 12.60 14.32 0.81
N ILE A 205 12.22 13.27 0.07
CA ILE A 205 11.96 11.92 0.60
C ILE A 205 13.20 11.34 1.29
N GLN A 206 14.39 11.47 0.70
CA GLN A 206 15.63 11.02 1.34
C GLN A 206 15.89 11.74 2.66
N THR A 207 15.58 13.03 2.73
CA THR A 207 15.74 13.83 3.95
C THR A 207 14.78 13.36 5.03
N GLU A 208 13.50 13.19 4.67
CA GLU A 208 12.47 12.65 5.57
C GLU A 208 12.86 11.25 6.07
N TYR A 209 13.31 10.36 5.19
CA TYR A 209 13.74 9.01 5.54
C TYR A 209 14.88 9.02 6.57
N THR A 210 15.92 9.83 6.36
CA THR A 210 17.03 9.98 7.31
C THR A 210 16.54 10.53 8.65
N ASN A 211 15.61 11.48 8.64
CA ASN A 211 15.06 12.06 9.88
C ASN A 211 14.26 11.01 10.67
N GLU A 212 13.46 10.19 10.01
CA GLU A 212 12.72 9.09 10.63
C GLU A 212 13.67 8.01 11.19
N THR A 213 14.73 7.66 10.47
CA THR A 213 15.78 6.75 10.97
C THR A 213 16.39 7.29 12.26
N LYS A 214 16.75 8.58 12.29
CA LYS A 214 17.30 9.22 13.49
C LYS A 214 16.32 9.18 14.67
N GLN A 215 15.04 9.48 14.43
CA GLN A 215 14.02 9.42 15.50
C GLN A 215 13.86 8.00 16.07
N ALA A 216 13.95 6.98 15.22
CA ALA A 216 13.88 5.59 15.65
C ALA A 216 15.09 5.18 16.49
N GLU A 217 16.29 5.66 16.16
CA GLU A 217 17.50 5.47 16.98
C GLU A 217 17.35 6.16 18.34
N GLU A 218 16.95 7.43 18.36
CA GLU A 218 16.70 8.18 19.60
C GLU A 218 15.64 7.50 20.49
N TYR A 219 14.58 6.94 19.87
CA TYR A 219 13.59 6.16 20.58
C TYR A 219 14.19 4.91 21.23
N LEU A 220 14.98 4.11 20.50
CA LEU A 220 15.62 2.90 21.03
C LEU A 220 16.57 3.23 22.18
N GLU A 221 17.31 4.33 22.10
CA GLU A 221 18.16 4.81 23.20
C GLU A 221 17.32 5.20 24.43
N SER A 222 16.19 5.90 24.21
CA SER A 222 15.30 6.33 25.29
C SER A 222 14.65 5.17 26.06
N ILE A 223 14.51 4.00 25.43
CA ILE A 223 13.93 2.80 26.05
C ILE A 223 15.00 1.74 26.39
N SER A 224 16.28 2.11 26.43
CA SER A 224 17.39 1.19 26.68
C SER A 224 17.21 0.36 27.95
N GLU A 225 16.78 0.96 29.06
CA GLU A 225 16.51 0.23 30.31
C GLU A 225 15.42 -0.84 30.16
N LEU A 226 14.38 -0.56 29.37
CA LEU A 226 13.32 -1.52 29.09
C LEU A 226 13.86 -2.69 28.24
N LEU A 227 14.66 -2.37 27.22
CA LEU A 227 15.29 -3.38 26.36
C LEU A 227 16.25 -4.27 27.16
N ASP A 228 17.01 -3.69 28.10
CA ASP A 228 17.87 -4.43 29.01
C ASP A 228 17.07 -5.35 29.93
N ASN A 229 15.93 -4.91 30.46
CA ASN A 229 15.06 -5.75 31.28
C ASN A 229 14.48 -6.93 30.48
N ILE A 230 14.05 -6.68 29.23
CA ILE A 230 13.60 -7.74 28.30
C ILE A 230 14.73 -8.73 28.03
N MET A 231 15.93 -8.22 27.75
CA MET A 231 17.13 -9.02 27.48
C MET A 231 17.49 -9.92 28.67
N VAL A 232 17.51 -9.35 29.89
CA VAL A 232 17.83 -10.08 31.13
C VAL A 232 16.78 -11.17 31.39
N THR A 233 15.50 -10.83 31.30
CA THR A 233 14.40 -11.78 31.55
C THR A 233 14.46 -12.96 30.57
N PHE A 234 14.62 -12.69 29.28
CA PHE A 234 14.77 -13.76 28.28
C PHE A 234 16.00 -14.61 28.56
N ARG A 235 17.12 -13.97 28.90
CA ARG A 235 18.40 -14.66 29.15
C ARG A 235 18.35 -15.54 30.39
N GLU A 236 17.64 -15.13 31.45
CA GLU A 236 17.42 -15.98 32.62
C GLU A 236 16.67 -17.27 32.25
N MET A 237 15.65 -17.15 31.40
CA MET A 237 14.91 -18.31 30.90
C MET A 237 15.82 -19.20 30.04
N SER A 238 16.48 -18.64 29.03
CA SER A 238 17.30 -19.43 28.09
C SER A 238 18.50 -20.10 28.75
N LYS A 239 19.13 -19.47 29.76
CA LYS A 239 20.26 -20.05 30.51
C LYS A 239 19.90 -21.34 31.23
N SER A 240 18.65 -21.49 31.65
CA SER A 240 18.17 -22.69 32.33
C SER A 240 18.14 -23.91 31.41
N PHE A 241 18.02 -23.69 30.09
CA PHE A 241 18.16 -24.73 29.07
C PHE A 241 19.61 -24.90 28.62
N TYR A 242 20.36 -23.79 28.50
CA TYR A 242 21.70 -23.77 27.94
C TYR A 242 22.64 -22.84 28.74
N GLU A 243 23.35 -23.38 29.72
CA GLU A 243 24.19 -22.60 30.65
C GLU A 243 25.26 -21.75 29.93
N ASN A 244 25.87 -22.29 28.87
CA ASN A 244 26.99 -21.69 28.17
C ASN A 244 26.61 -21.04 26.83
N LYS A 245 25.32 -20.89 26.53
CA LYS A 245 24.86 -20.27 25.28
C LYS A 245 24.29 -18.88 25.54
N PRO A 246 24.81 -17.82 24.90
CA PRO A 246 24.18 -16.52 24.92
C PRO A 246 22.82 -16.61 24.21
N GLY A 247 21.81 -16.05 24.87
CA GLY A 247 20.46 -15.89 24.35
C GLY A 247 19.93 -14.50 24.69
N GLY A 248 19.04 -13.98 23.85
CA GLY A 248 18.52 -12.62 24.00
C GLY A 248 17.51 -12.21 22.94
N ILE A 249 16.77 -11.13 23.23
CA ILE A 249 15.90 -10.45 22.27
C ILE A 249 16.56 -9.13 21.89
N LYS A 250 16.92 -8.98 20.62
CA LYS A 250 17.48 -7.73 20.10
C LYS A 250 16.41 -6.97 19.32
N VAL A 251 16.24 -5.70 19.65
CA VAL A 251 15.46 -4.75 18.85
C VAL A 251 16.43 -3.77 18.18
N THR A 252 16.37 -3.66 16.85
CA THR A 252 17.20 -2.73 16.09
C THR A 252 16.36 -1.90 15.15
N ASN A 253 16.85 -0.72 14.79
CA ASN A 253 16.26 0.06 13.72
C ASN A 253 16.35 -0.73 12.39
N ASN A 254 15.28 -0.69 11.60
CA ASN A 254 15.25 -1.25 10.26
C ASN A 254 15.43 -0.10 9.26
N ASP A 255 16.64 -0.01 8.72
CA ASP A 255 17.01 1.02 7.73
C ASP A 255 16.76 0.57 6.29
N GLY A 256 16.05 -0.54 6.08
CA GLY A 256 15.70 -1.03 4.76
C GLY A 256 14.50 -0.30 4.14
N GLU A 257 14.46 -0.24 2.81
CA GLU A 257 13.34 0.34 2.05
C GLU A 257 12.09 -0.55 2.12
N ASN A 258 11.39 -0.51 3.26
CA ASN A 258 10.18 -1.27 3.51
C ASN A 258 9.27 -0.54 4.53
N THR A 259 8.16 -1.18 4.93
CA THR A 259 7.18 -0.57 5.84
C THR A 259 7.41 -0.91 7.31
N LEU A 260 8.47 -1.67 7.65
CA LEU A 260 8.84 -2.05 9.01
C LEU A 260 9.87 -1.07 9.55
N ARG A 261 9.65 -0.54 10.76
CA ARG A 261 10.59 0.37 11.41
C ARG A 261 11.60 -0.33 12.31
N PHE A 262 11.22 -1.45 12.90
CA PHE A 262 12.07 -2.17 13.86
C PHE A 262 12.19 -3.65 13.49
N ASP A 263 13.40 -4.17 13.63
CA ASP A 263 13.72 -5.58 13.56
C ASP A 263 13.74 -6.15 14.98
N ILE A 264 12.88 -7.11 15.28
CA ILE A 264 12.87 -7.84 16.56
C ILE A 264 13.38 -9.25 16.31
N LYS A 265 14.52 -9.59 16.92
CA LYS A 265 15.19 -10.89 16.73
C LYS A 265 15.48 -11.53 18.08
N ALA A 266 14.69 -12.54 18.43
CA ALA A 266 15.06 -13.48 19.48
C ALA A 266 16.12 -14.45 18.95
N LYS A 267 17.19 -14.66 19.71
CA LYS A 267 18.27 -15.59 19.36
C LYS A 267 18.72 -16.38 20.57
N ILE A 268 19.10 -17.63 20.33
CA ILE A 268 19.90 -18.47 21.21
C ILE A 268 21.06 -18.97 20.33
N GLN A 269 22.30 -19.02 20.84
CA GLN A 269 23.42 -19.49 20.02
C GLN A 269 23.16 -20.92 19.49
N ASP A 270 23.53 -21.16 18.23
CA ASP A 270 23.26 -22.40 17.48
C ASP A 270 21.76 -22.74 17.37
N ASP A 271 20.92 -21.76 17.01
CA ASP A 271 19.47 -21.89 16.83
C ASP A 271 19.05 -22.62 15.54
N SER A 272 19.92 -23.45 14.97
CA SER A 272 19.65 -24.18 13.73
C SER A 272 18.90 -25.50 13.93
N SER A 273 18.73 -25.97 15.17
CA SER A 273 17.93 -27.17 15.45
C SER A 273 16.49 -26.82 15.81
N ASP A 274 15.56 -27.66 15.39
CA ASP A 274 14.12 -27.47 15.65
C ASP A 274 13.84 -27.37 17.16
N GLY A 275 14.48 -28.21 17.99
CA GLY A 275 14.32 -28.15 19.45
C GLY A 275 14.78 -26.82 20.08
N VAL A 276 15.87 -26.21 19.59
CA VAL A 276 16.31 -24.88 20.07
C VAL A 276 15.30 -23.80 19.65
N ASN A 277 14.67 -23.95 18.48
CA ASN A 277 13.63 -23.03 18.04
C ASN A 277 12.38 -23.09 18.93
N GLU A 278 11.94 -24.29 19.35
CA GLU A 278 10.82 -24.43 20.30
C GLU A 278 11.15 -23.84 21.67
N VAL A 279 12.37 -24.08 22.18
CA VAL A 279 12.84 -23.43 23.43
C VAL A 279 12.85 -21.91 23.30
N LYS A 280 13.25 -21.39 22.14
CA LYS A 280 13.25 -19.95 21.85
C LYS A 280 11.83 -19.37 21.85
N ILE A 281 10.85 -20.07 21.27
CA ILE A 281 9.43 -19.68 21.32
C ILE A 281 8.97 -19.63 22.78
N PHE A 282 9.16 -20.72 23.54
CA PHE A 282 8.80 -20.78 24.95
C PHE A 282 9.42 -19.64 25.77
N CYS A 283 10.72 -19.37 25.62
CA CYS A 283 11.41 -18.31 26.35
C CYS A 283 10.88 -16.92 25.98
N PHE A 284 10.57 -16.68 24.70
CA PHE A 284 10.02 -15.42 24.23
C PHE A 284 8.63 -15.17 24.84
N ASP A 285 7.78 -16.17 24.73
CA ASP A 285 6.40 -16.17 25.20
C ASP A 285 6.31 -16.01 26.72
N MET A 286 7.16 -16.71 27.47
CA MET A 286 7.28 -16.52 28.92
C MET A 286 7.83 -15.13 29.27
N THR A 287 8.77 -14.57 28.51
CA THR A 287 9.29 -13.22 28.75
C THR A 287 8.18 -12.18 28.65
N LEU A 288 7.31 -12.30 27.64
CA LEU A 288 6.14 -11.43 27.49
C LEU A 288 5.19 -11.56 28.68
N LEU A 289 4.86 -12.80 29.07
CA LEU A 289 3.97 -13.07 30.21
C LEU A 289 4.51 -12.48 31.52
N LEU A 290 5.81 -12.65 31.78
CA LEU A 290 6.44 -12.22 33.03
C LEU A 290 6.55 -10.70 33.16
N LEU A 291 6.84 -10.00 32.05
CA LEU A 291 7.00 -8.55 32.07
C LEU A 291 5.67 -7.78 31.97
N GLN A 292 4.61 -8.40 31.46
CA GLN A 292 3.29 -7.80 31.28
C GLN A 292 3.31 -6.40 30.62
N LEU A 293 4.18 -6.21 29.63
CA LEU A 293 4.35 -4.92 28.97
C LEU A 293 3.13 -4.63 28.11
N ASN A 294 2.38 -3.57 28.45
CA ASN A 294 1.17 -3.13 27.75
C ASN A 294 0.02 -4.15 27.69
N HIS A 295 -0.01 -5.14 28.60
CA HIS A 295 -1.16 -6.04 28.75
C HIS A 295 -1.38 -6.45 30.22
N LYS A 296 -2.56 -7.01 30.50
CA LYS A 296 -2.91 -7.60 31.81
C LYS A 296 -3.17 -9.10 31.76
N VAL A 297 -2.91 -9.72 30.60
CA VAL A 297 -3.02 -11.18 30.42
C VAL A 297 -2.08 -11.87 31.41
N LYS A 298 -2.63 -12.85 32.14
CA LYS A 298 -1.93 -13.61 33.19
C LYS A 298 -1.82 -15.10 32.89
N PHE A 299 -2.08 -15.49 31.65
CA PHE A 299 -1.96 -16.88 31.25
C PHE A 299 -1.34 -17.02 29.86
N ILE A 300 -0.80 -18.19 29.59
CA ILE A 300 -0.37 -18.59 28.26
C ILE A 300 -0.76 -20.04 27.98
N PHE A 301 -0.98 -20.36 26.70
CA PHE A 301 -1.32 -21.71 26.26
C PHE A 301 -0.42 -22.12 25.10
N HIS A 302 0.33 -23.21 25.26
CA HIS A 302 1.03 -23.90 24.18
C HIS A 302 0.39 -25.25 23.83
N ASP A 303 0.33 -25.56 22.54
CA ASP A 303 -0.19 -26.83 22.06
C ASP A 303 0.91 -27.92 22.02
N SER A 304 0.54 -29.13 21.59
CA SER A 304 1.46 -30.27 21.57
C SER A 304 2.64 -30.09 20.60
N ARG A 305 2.51 -29.19 19.61
CA ARG A 305 3.54 -28.92 18.60
C ARG A 305 4.80 -28.32 19.20
N LEU A 306 4.68 -27.46 20.21
CA LEU A 306 5.84 -26.88 20.90
C LEU A 306 6.80 -27.96 21.43
N PHE A 307 6.25 -29.09 21.90
CA PHE A 307 7.03 -30.10 22.61
C PHE A 307 7.61 -31.18 21.69
N SER A 308 7.13 -31.31 20.45
CA SER A 308 7.39 -32.48 19.59
C SER A 308 8.88 -32.66 19.27
N ASN A 309 9.58 -31.55 19.00
CA ASN A 309 10.98 -31.54 18.56
C ASN A 309 11.98 -31.30 19.71
N MET A 310 11.49 -31.12 20.93
CA MET A 310 12.31 -30.91 22.11
C MET A 310 12.83 -32.25 22.63
N ASP A 311 14.10 -32.29 23.06
CA ASP A 311 14.61 -33.46 23.77
C ASP A 311 14.01 -33.59 25.19
N PRO A 312 13.99 -34.78 25.80
CA PRO A 312 13.38 -34.97 27.11
C PRO A 312 13.89 -34.01 28.19
N ARG A 313 15.20 -33.69 28.21
CA ARG A 313 15.77 -32.78 29.21
C ARG A 313 15.24 -31.36 29.02
N GLN A 314 15.08 -30.91 27.78
CA GLN A 314 14.46 -29.62 27.49
C GLN A 314 13.00 -29.59 27.96
N ARG A 315 12.23 -30.67 27.72
CA ARG A 315 10.83 -30.76 28.18
C ARG A 315 10.74 -30.69 29.71
N TYR A 316 11.59 -31.43 30.41
CA TYR A 316 11.72 -31.37 31.88
C TYR A 316 11.99 -29.94 32.36
N THR A 317 13.03 -29.29 31.81
CA THR A 317 13.39 -27.91 32.17
C THR A 317 12.25 -26.94 31.89
N LEU A 318 11.54 -27.11 30.78
CA LEU A 318 10.40 -26.27 30.42
C LEU A 318 9.28 -26.37 31.46
N PHE A 319 8.81 -27.58 31.80
CA PHE A 319 7.72 -27.75 32.76
C PHE A 319 8.10 -27.23 34.14
N LYS A 320 9.35 -27.47 34.57
CA LYS A 320 9.89 -26.94 35.82
C LYS A 320 9.87 -25.42 35.86
N LEU A 321 10.42 -24.77 34.84
CA LEU A 321 10.44 -23.30 34.74
C LEU A 321 9.04 -22.72 34.67
N ALA A 322 8.15 -23.32 33.87
CA ALA A 322 6.77 -22.88 33.76
C ALA A 322 6.09 -22.91 35.13
N TYR A 323 6.24 -24.00 35.88
CA TYR A 323 5.67 -24.15 37.22
C TYR A 323 6.23 -23.15 38.23
N GLU A 324 7.56 -23.01 38.30
CA GLU A 324 8.22 -22.10 39.25
C GLU A 324 7.84 -20.64 38.97
N ARG A 325 7.95 -20.21 37.71
CA ARG A 325 7.72 -18.82 37.32
C ARG A 325 6.25 -18.42 37.43
N THR A 326 5.32 -19.34 37.12
CA THR A 326 3.89 -19.07 37.28
C THR A 326 3.47 -18.97 38.74
N LYS A 327 4.03 -19.81 39.63
CA LYS A 327 3.80 -19.72 41.07
C LYS A 327 4.29 -18.39 41.66
N ILE A 328 5.50 -17.97 41.29
CA ILE A 328 6.08 -16.71 41.79
C ILE A 328 5.26 -15.51 41.32
N GLY A 329 4.87 -15.49 40.04
CA GLY A 329 4.20 -14.35 39.41
C GLY A 329 2.68 -14.33 39.49
N ASN A 330 2.04 -15.35 40.08
CA ASN A 330 0.59 -15.56 40.04
C ASN A 330 0.05 -15.53 38.60
N PHE A 331 0.64 -16.37 37.75
CA PHE A 331 0.27 -16.60 36.36
C PHE A 331 -0.25 -18.03 36.16
N GLN A 332 -0.82 -18.32 34.99
CA GLN A 332 -1.26 -19.65 34.61
C GLN A 332 -0.57 -20.12 33.33
N TYR A 333 0.04 -21.29 33.37
CA TYR A 333 0.57 -21.96 32.18
C TYR A 333 -0.36 -23.12 31.82
N ILE A 334 -0.85 -23.13 30.59
CA ILE A 334 -1.72 -24.16 30.04
C ILE A 334 -0.95 -24.86 28.93
N ALA A 335 -0.99 -26.19 28.92
CA ALA A 335 -0.38 -26.97 27.86
C ALA A 335 -1.29 -28.14 27.48
N SER A 336 -1.40 -28.41 26.18
CA SER A 336 -1.90 -29.69 25.69
C SER A 336 -0.71 -30.52 25.28
N VAL A 337 -0.53 -31.69 25.91
CA VAL A 337 0.66 -32.51 25.74
C VAL A 337 0.22 -33.92 25.43
N ASN A 338 0.88 -34.56 24.46
CA ASN A 338 0.63 -35.96 24.14
C ASN A 338 1.22 -36.86 25.24
N GLU A 339 0.62 -38.04 25.44
CA GLU A 339 1.03 -38.97 26.48
C GLU A 339 2.48 -39.44 26.33
N ASP A 340 2.91 -39.76 25.11
CA ASP A 340 4.28 -40.17 24.78
C ASP A 340 5.32 -39.11 25.21
N THR A 341 4.97 -37.84 25.03
CA THR A 341 5.80 -36.70 25.45
C THR A 341 5.90 -36.62 26.97
N LEU A 342 4.79 -36.82 27.69
CA LEU A 342 4.80 -36.82 29.16
C LEU A 342 5.57 -38.01 29.74
N GLN A 343 5.47 -39.20 29.14
CA GLN A 343 6.23 -40.39 29.56
C GLN A 343 7.73 -40.14 29.53
N THR A 344 8.25 -39.47 28.48
CA THR A 344 9.69 -39.13 28.43
C THR A 344 10.15 -38.19 29.53
N VAL A 345 9.24 -37.37 30.09
CA VAL A 345 9.54 -36.48 31.21
C VAL A 345 9.46 -37.22 32.54
N GLU A 346 8.49 -38.14 32.67
CA GLU A 346 8.34 -39.01 33.86
C GLU A 346 9.60 -39.85 34.12
N GLU A 347 10.26 -40.33 33.06
CA GLU A 347 11.48 -41.14 33.18
C GLU A 347 12.69 -40.39 33.78
N ILE A 348 12.73 -39.06 33.64
CA ILE A 348 13.88 -38.23 34.03
C ILE A 348 13.60 -37.30 35.21
N MET A 349 12.33 -37.02 35.49
CA MET A 349 11.88 -36.19 36.60
C MET A 349 11.76 -37.03 37.88
N ASP A 350 12.07 -36.44 39.04
CA ASP A 350 11.81 -37.12 40.31
C ASP A 350 10.29 -37.36 40.49
N LYS A 351 9.91 -38.48 41.13
CA LYS A 351 8.50 -38.86 41.26
C LYS A 351 7.67 -37.84 42.05
N GLU A 352 8.24 -37.25 43.09
CA GLU A 352 7.53 -36.23 43.88
C GLU A 352 7.36 -34.94 43.06
N GLU A 353 8.39 -34.57 42.30
CA GLU A 353 8.36 -33.41 41.41
C GLU A 353 7.36 -33.60 40.25
N TYR A 354 7.33 -34.77 39.64
CA TYR A 354 6.38 -35.12 38.58
C TYR A 354 4.93 -35.08 39.08
N HIS A 355 4.69 -35.63 40.27
CA HIS A 355 3.37 -35.58 40.89
C HIS A 355 2.89 -34.12 41.13
N GLU A 356 3.78 -33.25 41.63
CA GLU A 356 3.47 -31.85 41.93
C GLU A 356 3.32 -30.95 40.70
N ILE A 357 4.14 -31.17 39.67
CA ILE A 357 4.16 -30.32 38.46
C ILE A 357 3.16 -30.81 37.42
N ILE A 358 3.07 -32.12 37.19
CA ILE A 358 2.26 -32.69 36.13
C ILE A 358 0.96 -33.28 36.68
N GLU A 359 1.01 -34.37 37.47
CA GLU A 359 -0.19 -35.17 37.80
C GLU A 359 -1.29 -34.35 38.50
N LYS A 360 -0.93 -33.55 39.51
CA LYS A 360 -1.88 -32.67 40.22
C LYS A 360 -2.51 -31.60 39.34
N ASN A 361 -1.88 -31.28 38.20
CA ASN A 361 -2.32 -30.22 37.30
C ASN A 361 -2.97 -30.75 36.02
N ILE A 362 -3.23 -32.07 35.93
CA ILE A 362 -4.02 -32.65 34.83
C ILE A 362 -5.50 -32.28 35.05
N ILE A 363 -5.99 -31.33 34.24
CA ILE A 363 -7.39 -30.87 34.30
C ILE A 363 -8.31 -31.69 33.40
N LEU A 364 -7.79 -32.14 32.26
CA LEU A 364 -8.57 -32.84 31.24
C LEU A 364 -7.68 -33.84 30.50
N THR A 365 -8.15 -35.08 30.42
CA THR A 365 -7.55 -36.14 29.60
C THR A 365 -8.46 -36.38 28.41
N LEU A 366 -7.92 -36.25 27.20
CA LEU A 366 -8.65 -36.47 25.96
C LEU A 366 -8.23 -37.82 25.37
N THR A 367 -9.20 -38.59 24.88
CA THR A 367 -8.95 -39.91 24.28
C THR A 367 -9.76 -40.08 23.00
N ASP A 368 -9.31 -40.99 22.13
CA ASP A 368 -10.02 -41.35 20.90
C ASP A 368 -11.08 -42.44 21.12
N GLU A 369 -11.36 -42.81 22.36
CA GLU A 369 -12.31 -43.89 22.70
C GLU A 369 -13.76 -43.52 22.35
N SER A 370 -14.12 -42.24 22.38
CA SER A 370 -15.47 -41.78 22.04
C SER A 370 -15.48 -40.33 21.56
N GLU A 371 -16.51 -39.94 20.81
CA GLU A 371 -16.68 -38.54 20.39
C GLU A 371 -16.71 -37.58 21.59
N LYS A 372 -17.31 -37.99 22.71
CA LYS A 372 -17.39 -37.22 23.96
C LYS A 372 -16.04 -37.04 24.65
N SER A 373 -15.08 -37.91 24.35
CA SER A 373 -13.72 -37.88 24.90
C SER A 373 -12.77 -36.98 24.09
N LYS A 374 -13.22 -36.45 22.95
CA LYS A 374 -12.51 -35.46 22.12
C LYS A 374 -12.78 -34.03 22.64
N LEU A 375 -11.88 -33.10 22.33
CA LEU A 375 -11.94 -31.71 22.82
C LEU A 375 -13.31 -31.02 22.59
N LEU A 376 -13.93 -31.27 21.44
CA LEU A 376 -15.23 -30.65 21.07
C LEU A 376 -16.44 -31.54 21.39
N GLY A 377 -16.22 -32.75 21.92
CA GLY A 377 -17.30 -33.71 22.19
C GLY A 377 -17.97 -34.29 20.93
N ILE A 378 -17.39 -34.05 19.74
CA ILE A 378 -17.88 -34.47 18.42
C ILE A 378 -16.70 -34.91 17.54
N GLN A 379 -16.96 -35.75 16.54
CA GLN A 379 -16.00 -36.00 15.47
C GLN A 379 -16.11 -34.92 14.39
N VAL A 380 -14.98 -34.27 14.10
CA VAL A 380 -14.87 -33.30 13.00
C VAL A 380 -13.87 -33.88 12.01
N ASP A 381 -14.36 -34.30 10.84
CA ASP A 381 -13.48 -34.66 9.73
C ASP A 381 -12.98 -33.36 9.08
N MET A 382 -11.68 -33.09 9.22
CA MET A 382 -11.04 -31.97 8.55
C MET A 382 -10.53 -32.43 7.19
N ASP A 383 -11.14 -31.94 6.11
CA ASP A 383 -10.58 -32.08 4.75
C ASP A 383 -9.30 -31.23 4.67
N TYR A 384 -8.14 -31.88 4.81
CA TYR A 384 -6.83 -31.25 4.66
C TYR A 384 -6.41 -31.08 3.19
N GLU A 385 -7.28 -31.36 2.22
CA GLU A 385 -7.05 -31.01 0.82
C GLU A 385 -7.49 -29.57 0.54
N LYS A 386 -6.53 -28.64 0.67
CA LYS A 386 -6.50 -27.40 -0.12
C LYS A 386 -5.10 -26.80 -0.21
#